data_AF-A0A1H5Z753-F1
#
_entry.id   AF-A0A1H5Z753-F1
#
_cell.length_a   1.000
_cell.length_b   1.000
_cell.length_c   1.000
_cell.angle_alpha   90.00
_cell.angle_beta   90.00
_cell.angle_gamma   90.00
#
_symmetry.space_group_name_H-M   'P 1'
#
loop_
_entity.id
_entity.type
_entity.pdbx_description
1 polymer ?
#
loop_
_entity_poly.entity_id
_entity_poly.type
_entity_poly.pdbx_seq_one_letter_code
_entity_poly.pdbx_strand_id
1 'polypeptide(L)'
;MLNAIRKNGLTLAIFACASTGVVAVTQYLTKDQILRQERAQLQATLNEVIPHELHDNELYASCTLVSDPALGTNQPQPVYIATLDGTPTALAIESIAPDGYNGAIKLIVGIDNQGIILGSRVLAHQETPGLGDKVDLRVSDWVLSFTGKQITESNQAEWAVRKDGGQFDSFTGATITPRAVVKAVKNTAEYVNANRETILNQPQNCGGQ
;
A
#
# COMPACT_ATOMS: atom_id res chain seq x y z
N MET A 1 2.81 -45.18 -38.84
CA MET A 1 2.99 -44.54 -37.52
C MET A 1 3.40 -43.07 -37.63
N LEU A 2 4.49 -42.71 -38.31
CA LEU A 2 4.96 -41.32 -38.48
C LEU A 2 3.90 -40.33 -39.02
N ASN A 3 3.09 -40.73 -40.01
CA ASN A 3 2.04 -39.84 -40.57
C ASN A 3 0.92 -39.49 -39.56
N ALA A 4 0.56 -40.42 -38.68
CA ALA A 4 -0.44 -40.18 -37.64
C ALA A 4 0.11 -39.25 -36.56
N ILE A 5 1.37 -39.46 -36.16
CA ILE A 5 2.08 -38.59 -35.21
C ILE A 5 2.19 -37.17 -35.79
N ARG A 6 2.57 -37.01 -37.07
CA ARG A 6 2.67 -35.71 -37.73
C ARG A 6 1.33 -34.99 -37.83
N LYS A 7 0.26 -35.70 -38.19
CA LYS A 7 -1.09 -35.12 -38.31
C LYS A 7 -1.60 -34.61 -36.96
N ASN A 8 -1.48 -35.43 -35.91
CA ASN A 8 -1.93 -35.04 -34.57
C ASN A 8 -1.07 -33.90 -34.00
N GLY A 9 0.25 -33.95 -34.21
CA GLY A 9 1.16 -32.87 -33.81
C GLY A 9 0.82 -31.53 -34.48
N LEU A 10 0.53 -31.55 -35.79
CA LEU A 10 0.11 -30.34 -36.51
C LEU A 10 -1.24 -29.80 -36.02
N THR A 11 -2.22 -30.68 -35.77
CA THR A 11 -3.52 -30.27 -35.21
C THR A 11 -3.35 -29.61 -33.85
N LEU A 12 -2.54 -30.19 -32.97
CA LEU A 12 -2.24 -29.61 -31.65
C LEU A 12 -1.52 -28.27 -31.76
N ALA A 13 -0.55 -28.15 -32.68
CA ALA A 13 0.15 -26.89 -32.92
C ALA A 13 -0.80 -25.78 -33.38
N ILE A 14 -1.70 -26.08 -34.33
CA ILE A 14 -2.71 -25.11 -34.80
C ILE A 14 -3.62 -24.69 -33.66
N PHE A 15 -4.12 -25.64 -32.86
CA PHE A 15 -4.95 -25.33 -31.71
C PHE A 15 -4.23 -24.47 -30.68
N ALA A 16 -2.97 -24.78 -30.38
CA ALA A 16 -2.16 -24.00 -29.45
C ALA A 16 -1.89 -22.58 -29.96
N CYS A 17 -1.61 -22.41 -31.26
CA CYS A 17 -1.46 -21.10 -31.87
C CYS A 17 -2.77 -20.31 -31.85
N ALA A 18 -3.90 -20.95 -32.17
CA ALA A 18 -5.20 -20.32 -32.17
C ALA A 18 -5.60 -19.87 -30.74
N SER A 19 -5.45 -20.73 -29.74
CA SER A 19 -5.79 -20.39 -28.35
C SER A 19 -4.91 -19.27 -27.80
N THR A 20 -3.59 -19.35 -28.01
CA THR A 20 -2.65 -18.30 -27.61
C THR A 20 -2.95 -16.99 -28.33
N GLY A 21 -3.28 -17.04 -29.62
CA GLY A 21 -3.67 -15.87 -30.41
C GLY A 21 -4.90 -15.16 -29.87
N VAL A 22 -5.95 -15.92 -29.52
CA VAL A 22 -7.17 -15.36 -28.91
C VAL A 22 -6.86 -14.69 -27.56
N VAL A 23 -6.05 -15.33 -26.71
CA VAL A 23 -5.64 -14.77 -25.43
C VAL A 23 -4.82 -13.49 -25.62
N ALA A 24 -3.85 -13.50 -26.53
CA ALA A 24 -3.00 -12.34 -26.80
C ALA A 24 -3.79 -11.13 -27.32
N VAL A 25 -4.72 -11.35 -28.26
CA VAL A 25 -5.60 -10.30 -28.78
C VAL A 25 -6.48 -9.75 -27.65
N THR A 26 -7.04 -10.62 -26.82
CA THR A 26 -7.86 -10.20 -25.66
C THR A 26 -7.05 -9.35 -24.69
N GLN A 27 -5.83 -9.77 -24.35
CA GLN A 27 -4.95 -9.02 -23.46
C GLN A 27 -4.56 -7.66 -24.06
N TYR A 28 -4.24 -7.61 -25.35
CA TYR A 28 -3.88 -6.37 -26.03
C TYR A 28 -5.04 -5.36 -26.01
N LEU A 29 -6.25 -5.81 -26.31
CA LEU A 29 -7.44 -4.95 -26.31
C LEU A 29 -7.89 -4.51 -24.91
N THR A 30 -7.59 -5.28 -23.86
CA THR A 30 -8.03 -5.01 -22.49
C THR A 30 -7.00 -4.29 -21.62
N LYS A 31 -5.72 -4.23 -22.06
CA LYS A 31 -4.63 -3.62 -21.30
C LYS A 31 -4.95 -2.20 -20.81
N ASP A 32 -5.48 -1.34 -21.66
CA ASP A 32 -5.80 0.05 -21.29
C ASP A 32 -6.96 0.16 -20.31
N GLN A 33 -7.91 -0.79 -20.35
CA GLN A 33 -9.00 -0.82 -19.39
C GLN A 33 -8.51 -1.30 -18.02
N ILE A 34 -7.63 -2.31 -17.98
CA ILE A 34 -6.98 -2.79 -16.75
C ILE A 34 -6.21 -1.65 -16.09
N LEU A 35 -5.34 -0.97 -16.84
CA LEU A 35 -4.54 0.16 -16.32
C LEU A 35 -5.42 1.29 -15.78
N ARG A 36 -6.56 1.59 -16.42
CA ARG A 36 -7.51 2.59 -15.92
C ARG A 36 -8.18 2.17 -14.62
N GLN A 37 -8.56 0.89 -14.49
CA GLN A 37 -9.16 0.37 -13.27
C GLN A 37 -8.14 0.32 -12.12
N GLU A 38 -6.90 -0.07 -12.39
CA GLU A 38 -5.81 -0.04 -11.41
C GLU A 38 -5.55 1.38 -10.88
N ARG A 39 -5.46 2.37 -11.79
CA ARG A 39 -5.31 3.78 -11.39
C ARG A 39 -6.50 4.30 -10.59
N ALA A 40 -7.72 3.97 -10.99
CA ALA A 40 -8.92 4.37 -10.27
C ALA A 40 -8.96 3.76 -8.86
N GLN A 41 -8.59 2.49 -8.72
CA GLN A 41 -8.51 1.82 -7.42
C GLN A 41 -7.42 2.43 -6.53
N LEU A 42 -6.25 2.71 -7.10
CA LEU A 42 -5.17 3.38 -6.39
C LEU A 42 -5.59 4.79 -5.93
N GLN A 43 -6.16 5.59 -6.82
CA GLN A 43 -6.65 6.93 -6.51
C GLN A 43 -7.74 6.89 -5.42
N ALA A 44 -8.68 5.95 -5.48
CA ALA A 44 -9.69 5.77 -4.43
C ALA A 44 -9.04 5.44 -3.08
N THR A 45 -8.06 4.54 -3.06
CA THR A 45 -7.32 4.16 -1.85
C THR A 45 -6.53 5.35 -1.28
N LEU A 46 -5.96 6.19 -2.15
CA LEU A 46 -5.23 7.40 -1.74
C LEU A 46 -6.17 8.44 -1.13
N ASN A 47 -7.36 8.64 -1.71
CA ASN A 47 -8.37 9.56 -1.17
C ASN A 47 -8.97 9.07 0.16
N GLU A 48 -8.86 7.78 0.47
CA GLU A 48 -9.26 7.25 1.78
C GLU A 48 -8.25 7.59 2.90
N VAL A 49 -7.00 7.90 2.55
CA VAL A 49 -5.94 8.26 3.52
C VAL A 49 -5.55 9.74 3.48
N ILE A 50 -5.80 10.45 2.39
CA ILE A 50 -5.63 11.89 2.27
C ILE A 50 -6.99 12.50 1.93
N PRO A 51 -7.59 13.30 2.84
CA PRO A 51 -8.85 14.00 2.57
C PRO A 51 -8.75 14.97 1.39
N HIS A 52 -9.82 15.05 0.60
CA HIS A 52 -9.91 15.92 -0.58
C HIS A 52 -9.68 17.41 -0.31
N GLU A 53 -9.91 17.86 0.92
CA GLU A 53 -9.69 19.25 1.33
C GLU A 53 -8.20 19.63 1.34
N LEU A 54 -7.31 18.63 1.32
CA LEU A 54 -5.86 18.84 1.32
C LEU A 54 -5.24 18.73 -0.06
N HIS A 55 -5.99 18.42 -1.13
CA HIS A 55 -5.39 18.30 -2.46
C HIS A 55 -6.34 18.57 -3.63
N ASP A 56 -5.78 19.11 -4.71
CA ASP A 56 -6.44 19.31 -6.00
C ASP A 56 -5.81 18.50 -7.13
N ASN A 57 -4.69 17.83 -6.86
CA ASN A 57 -3.96 17.03 -7.84
C ASN A 57 -4.39 15.55 -7.86
N GLU A 58 -4.08 14.89 -8.98
CA GLU A 58 -4.19 13.44 -9.16
C GLU A 58 -3.04 12.75 -8.39
N LEU A 59 -3.33 12.29 -7.17
CA LEU A 59 -2.33 11.71 -6.25
C LEU A 59 -1.52 10.58 -6.89
N TYR A 60 -2.17 9.67 -7.62
CA TYR A 60 -1.47 8.54 -8.27
C TYR A 60 -0.42 8.97 -9.31
N ALA A 61 -0.52 10.19 -9.85
CA ALA A 61 0.39 10.72 -10.86
C ALA A 61 1.56 11.51 -10.27
N SER A 62 1.45 11.92 -9.01
CA SER A 62 2.42 12.73 -8.28
C SER A 62 3.11 11.86 -7.23
N CYS A 63 4.18 11.15 -7.61
CA CYS A 63 4.87 10.28 -6.66
C CYS A 63 6.36 10.09 -6.95
N THR A 64 7.11 9.74 -5.90
CA THR A 64 8.53 9.38 -5.94
C THR A 64 8.74 8.00 -5.31
N LEU A 65 9.90 7.38 -5.53
CA LEU A 65 10.29 6.15 -4.85
C LEU A 65 11.30 6.43 -3.74
N VAL A 66 11.06 5.84 -2.58
CA VAL A 66 11.99 5.87 -1.44
C VAL A 66 12.38 4.45 -1.03
N SER A 67 13.58 4.28 -0.51
CA SER A 67 14.03 3.00 0.04
C SER A 67 14.64 3.26 1.40
N ASP A 68 14.02 2.72 2.44
CA ASP A 68 14.48 2.81 3.81
C ASP A 68 14.01 1.60 4.63
N PRO A 69 14.88 0.93 5.39
CA PRO A 69 14.49 -0.19 6.26
C PRO A 69 13.39 0.15 7.27
N ALA A 70 13.19 1.42 7.63
CA ALA A 70 12.10 1.88 8.49
C ALA A 70 10.72 1.55 7.91
N LEU A 71 10.62 1.47 6.57
CA LEU A 71 9.40 1.08 5.84
C LEU A 71 9.18 -0.45 5.83
N GLY A 72 10.03 -1.20 6.54
CA GLY A 72 9.91 -2.65 6.72
C GLY A 72 10.31 -3.49 5.49
N THR A 73 10.98 -2.88 4.52
CA THR A 73 11.45 -3.54 3.30
C THR A 73 12.66 -2.82 2.72
N ASN A 74 13.53 -3.55 2.02
CA ASN A 74 14.62 -2.98 1.24
C ASN A 74 14.20 -2.59 -0.19
N GLN A 75 12.99 -2.98 -0.61
CA GLN A 75 12.47 -2.65 -1.93
C GLN A 75 11.95 -1.21 -1.96
N PRO A 76 12.20 -0.44 -3.04
CA PRO A 76 11.64 0.91 -3.16
C PRO A 76 10.12 0.92 -2.97
N GLN A 77 9.62 1.84 -2.15
CA GLN A 77 8.20 2.07 -1.89
C GLN A 77 7.78 3.41 -2.50
N PRO A 78 6.58 3.50 -3.09
CA PRO A 78 6.05 4.75 -3.60
C PRO A 78 5.64 5.69 -2.45
N VAL A 79 5.91 6.97 -2.65
CA VAL A 79 5.40 8.08 -1.84
C VAL A 79 4.64 9.02 -2.76
N TYR A 80 3.33 9.09 -2.57
CA TYR A 80 2.42 9.97 -3.29
C TYR A 80 2.35 11.32 -2.60
N ILE A 81 2.47 12.39 -3.38
CA ILE A 81 2.57 13.76 -2.88
C ILE A 81 1.25 14.47 -3.21
N ALA A 82 0.53 14.84 -2.17
CA ALA A 82 -0.65 15.69 -2.26
C ALA A 82 -0.23 17.16 -2.34
N THR A 83 -0.83 17.86 -3.28
CA THR A 83 -0.65 19.31 -3.44
C THR A 83 -1.99 20.00 -3.49
N LEU A 84 -2.06 21.19 -2.92
CA LEU A 84 -3.18 22.12 -3.05
C LEU A 84 -2.64 23.45 -3.55
N ASP A 85 -3.20 23.98 -4.65
CA ASP A 85 -2.74 25.21 -5.29
C ASP A 85 -1.21 25.18 -5.59
N GLY A 86 -0.70 24.02 -5.96
CA GLY A 86 0.74 23.79 -6.22
C GLY A 86 1.64 23.70 -4.98
N THR A 87 1.08 23.78 -3.77
CA THR A 87 1.83 23.64 -2.51
C THR A 87 1.69 22.23 -1.95
N PRO A 88 2.77 21.51 -1.61
CA PRO A 88 2.67 20.21 -0.94
C PRO A 88 2.01 20.33 0.42
N THR A 89 0.99 19.52 0.68
CA THR A 89 0.15 19.56 1.90
C THR A 89 0.24 18.26 2.71
N ALA A 90 0.37 17.12 2.03
CA ALA A 90 0.41 15.80 2.63
C ALA A 90 1.20 14.80 1.78
N LEU A 91 1.56 13.68 2.40
CA LEU A 91 2.23 12.55 1.77
C LEU A 91 1.45 11.27 2.08
N ALA A 92 1.28 10.38 1.11
CA ALA A 92 0.83 9.01 1.34
C ALA A 92 1.95 8.06 0.97
N ILE A 93 2.38 7.24 1.92
CA ILE A 93 3.55 6.38 1.77
C ILE A 93 3.16 4.91 1.99
N GLU A 94 3.58 4.06 1.07
CA GLU A 94 3.47 2.62 1.25
C GLU A 94 4.55 2.09 2.19
N SER A 95 4.18 1.15 3.04
CA SER A 95 5.09 0.49 3.98
C SER A 95 4.68 -0.95 4.22
N ILE A 96 5.62 -1.75 4.72
CA ILE A 96 5.44 -3.17 5.00
C ILE A 96 5.59 -3.38 6.50
N ALA A 97 4.62 -4.07 7.11
CA ALA A 97 4.83 -4.69 8.42
C ALA A 97 5.30 -6.14 8.18
N PRO A 98 6.61 -6.44 8.27
CA PRO A 98 7.11 -7.79 8.00
C PRO A 98 6.72 -8.79 9.10
N ASP A 99 6.40 -8.29 10.30
CA ASP A 99 6.15 -9.08 11.51
C ASP A 99 4.68 -9.52 11.67
N GLY A 100 3.88 -9.54 10.60
CA GLY A 100 2.49 -10.04 10.63
C GLY A 100 2.43 -11.54 10.93
N TYR A 101 1.30 -12.02 11.47
CA TYR A 101 1.20 -13.38 11.99
C TYR A 101 1.33 -14.46 10.91
N ASN A 102 0.64 -14.27 9.78
CA ASN A 102 0.67 -15.16 8.62
C ASN A 102 1.48 -14.58 7.45
N GLY A 103 2.32 -13.58 7.69
CA GLY A 103 3.18 -12.96 6.68
C GLY A 103 3.09 -11.44 6.67
N ALA A 104 3.75 -10.84 5.68
CA ALA A 104 3.86 -9.39 5.57
C ALA A 104 2.50 -8.72 5.32
N ILE A 105 2.28 -7.59 6.01
CA ILE A 105 1.09 -6.75 5.82
C ILE A 105 1.53 -5.50 5.07
N LYS A 106 0.90 -5.23 3.92
CA LYS A 106 1.12 -4.01 3.14
C LYS A 106 0.20 -2.92 3.64
N LEU A 107 0.75 -1.75 3.91
CA LEU A 107 0.06 -0.60 4.46
C LEU A 107 0.30 0.62 3.59
N ILE A 108 -0.65 1.54 3.61
CA ILE A 108 -0.45 2.91 3.16
C ILE A 108 -0.83 3.87 4.28
N VAL A 109 -0.02 4.90 4.50
CA VAL A 109 -0.20 5.86 5.59
C VAL A 109 -0.13 7.27 5.01
N GLY A 110 -1.21 8.04 5.20
CA GLY A 110 -1.31 9.46 4.86
C GLY A 110 -0.87 10.34 6.03
N ILE A 111 0.01 11.30 5.79
CA ILE A 111 0.62 12.17 6.81
C ILE A 111 0.68 13.60 6.29
N ASP A 112 0.14 14.56 7.05
CA ASP A 112 0.15 15.98 6.69
C ASP A 112 1.52 16.65 6.97
N ASN A 113 1.66 17.92 6.60
CA ASN A 113 2.88 18.71 6.86
C ASN A 113 3.25 18.88 8.33
N GLN A 114 2.32 18.67 9.26
CA GLN A 114 2.58 18.73 10.70
C GLN A 114 3.02 17.38 11.25
N GLY A 115 3.01 16.31 10.45
CA GLY A 115 3.31 14.95 10.90
C GLY A 115 2.13 14.25 11.56
N ILE A 116 0.92 14.80 11.40
CA ILE A 116 -0.32 14.17 11.86
C ILE A 116 -0.72 13.11 10.84
N ILE A 117 -1.07 11.92 11.32
CA ILE A 117 -1.61 10.86 10.48
C ILE A 117 -3.03 11.24 10.08
N LEU A 118 -3.24 11.42 8.78
CA LEU A 118 -4.54 11.68 8.17
C LEU A 118 -5.37 10.39 8.07
N GLY A 119 -4.71 9.29 7.71
CA GLY A 119 -5.34 7.98 7.64
C GLY A 119 -4.34 6.87 7.37
N SER A 120 -4.77 5.64 7.62
CA SER A 120 -4.02 4.45 7.23
C SER A 120 -4.95 3.37 6.70
N ARG A 121 -4.45 2.57 5.75
CA ARG A 121 -5.18 1.44 5.16
C ARG A 121 -4.27 0.25 4.99
N VAL A 122 -4.84 -0.94 5.12
CA VAL A 122 -4.19 -2.19 4.75
C VAL A 122 -4.47 -2.46 3.28
N LEU A 123 -3.40 -2.51 2.47
CA LEU A 123 -3.48 -2.81 1.04
C LEU A 123 -3.55 -4.32 0.78
N ALA A 124 -2.85 -5.12 1.59
CA ALA A 124 -2.82 -6.57 1.48
C ALA A 124 -2.36 -7.22 2.78
N HIS A 125 -2.92 -8.38 3.12
CA HIS A 125 -2.50 -9.20 4.26
C HIS A 125 -2.93 -10.67 4.07
N GLN A 126 -2.39 -11.57 4.91
CA GLN A 126 -2.76 -13.00 4.94
C GLN A 126 -3.24 -13.45 6.33
N GLU A 127 -3.56 -12.49 7.20
CA GLU A 127 -3.99 -12.76 8.57
C GLU A 127 -5.27 -13.61 8.66
N THR A 128 -5.40 -14.35 9.75
CA THR A 128 -6.50 -15.30 9.95
C THR A 128 -7.86 -14.60 10.02
N PRO A 129 -8.84 -15.00 9.19
CA PRO A 129 -10.20 -14.46 9.22
C PRO A 129 -10.87 -14.56 10.59
N GLY A 130 -11.55 -13.49 11.01
CA GLY A 130 -12.22 -13.38 12.31
C GLY A 130 -11.29 -13.12 13.51
N LEU A 131 -9.97 -13.12 13.31
CA LEU A 131 -8.96 -12.91 14.35
C LEU A 131 -8.09 -11.69 14.06
N GLY A 132 -7.21 -11.81 13.06
CA GLY A 132 -6.22 -10.78 12.70
C GLY A 132 -6.67 -9.88 11.54
N ASP A 133 -7.63 -10.32 10.73
CA ASP A 133 -8.22 -9.56 9.61
C ASP A 133 -8.92 -8.27 10.02
N LYS A 134 -9.12 -8.03 11.33
CA LYS A 134 -9.67 -6.79 11.89
C LYS A 134 -8.83 -5.55 11.61
N VAL A 135 -7.59 -5.71 11.13
CA VAL A 135 -6.79 -4.59 10.60
C VAL A 135 -7.32 -4.05 9.28
N ASP A 136 -8.11 -4.83 8.56
CA ASP A 136 -8.76 -4.42 7.32
C ASP A 136 -10.02 -3.62 7.64
N LEU A 137 -10.15 -2.44 7.03
CA LEU A 137 -11.30 -1.57 7.23
C LEU A 137 -12.62 -2.21 6.80
N ARG A 138 -12.58 -3.18 5.88
CA ARG A 138 -13.76 -3.96 5.47
C ARG A 138 -14.30 -4.84 6.60
N VAL A 139 -13.49 -5.10 7.63
CA VAL A 139 -13.83 -5.96 8.78
C VAL A 139 -14.03 -5.14 10.05
N SER A 140 -13.18 -4.13 10.32
CA SER A 140 -13.29 -3.31 11.52
C SER A 140 -12.64 -1.93 11.37
N ASP A 141 -13.12 -0.97 12.16
CA ASP A 141 -12.59 0.40 12.22
C ASP A 141 -11.28 0.54 12.99
N TRP A 142 -10.67 -0.56 13.46
CA TRP A 142 -9.46 -0.52 14.29
C TRP A 142 -8.32 0.28 13.62
N VAL A 143 -8.15 0.15 12.31
CA VAL A 143 -7.12 0.89 11.55
C VAL A 143 -7.38 2.40 11.53
N LEU A 144 -8.61 2.87 11.76
CA LEU A 144 -8.91 4.30 11.88
C LEU A 144 -8.39 4.90 13.19
N SER A 145 -7.99 4.06 14.16
CA SER A 145 -7.45 4.55 15.44
C SER A 145 -6.14 5.33 15.30
N PHE A 146 -5.46 5.27 14.15
CA PHE A 146 -4.26 6.07 13.88
C PHE A 146 -4.59 7.51 13.43
N THR A 147 -5.76 7.75 12.86
CA THR A 147 -6.15 9.07 12.34
C THR A 147 -6.16 10.14 13.44
N GLY A 148 -5.61 11.30 13.13
CA GLY A 148 -5.48 12.45 14.04
C GLY A 148 -4.37 12.29 15.09
N LYS A 149 -3.61 11.20 15.08
CA LYS A 149 -2.47 11.01 15.98
C LYS A 149 -1.17 11.52 15.36
N GLN A 150 -0.26 11.96 16.21
CA GLN A 150 1.07 12.44 15.84
C GLN A 150 2.11 11.70 16.68
N ILE A 151 3.20 11.26 16.05
CA ILE A 151 4.36 10.72 16.76
C ILE A 151 5.28 11.86 17.20
N THR A 152 5.64 11.86 18.48
CA THR A 152 6.54 12.84 19.09
C THR A 152 7.52 12.12 19.99
N GLU A 153 8.66 12.73 20.33
CA GLU A 153 9.64 12.13 21.25
C GLU A 153 9.02 11.75 22.61
N SER A 154 8.07 12.56 23.11
CA SER A 154 7.41 12.31 24.40
C SER A 154 6.42 11.15 24.40
N ASN A 155 5.84 10.80 23.25
CA ASN A 155 4.78 9.78 23.19
C ASN A 155 5.20 8.47 22.50
N GLN A 156 6.47 8.31 22.12
CA GLN A 156 6.93 7.11 21.38
C GLN A 156 6.63 5.79 22.08
N ALA A 157 6.62 5.78 23.42
CA ALA A 157 6.30 4.60 24.22
C ALA A 157 4.80 4.23 24.17
N GLU A 158 3.93 5.21 23.89
CA GLU A 158 2.49 4.99 23.75
C GLU A 158 2.13 4.34 22.41
N TRP A 159 3.04 4.33 21.43
CA TRP A 159 2.88 3.67 20.13
C TRP A 159 3.12 2.17 20.22
N ALA A 160 2.30 1.52 21.03
CA ALA A 160 2.24 0.08 21.22
C ALA A 160 0.78 -0.34 21.45
N VAL A 161 0.53 -1.64 21.42
CA VAL A 161 -0.77 -2.16 21.84
C VAL A 161 -0.93 -2.03 23.36
N ARG A 162 -2.17 -1.92 23.87
CA ARG A 162 -2.48 -1.80 25.31
C ARG A 162 -1.90 -2.91 26.15
N LYS A 163 -1.80 -4.13 25.60
CA LYS A 163 -1.14 -5.27 26.26
C LYS A 163 0.36 -5.07 26.52
N ASP A 164 0.98 -4.16 25.76
CA ASP A 164 2.40 -3.82 25.87
C ASP A 164 2.58 -2.40 26.47
N GLY A 165 1.52 -1.82 27.05
CA GLY A 165 1.55 -0.52 27.73
C GLY A 165 1.26 0.69 26.83
N GLY A 166 0.91 0.50 25.56
CA GLY A 166 0.56 1.59 24.66
C GLY A 166 -0.93 1.93 24.59
N GLN A 167 -1.32 2.74 23.60
CA GLN A 167 -2.68 3.27 23.48
C GLN A 167 -3.61 2.48 22.55
N PHE A 168 -3.06 1.61 21.69
CA PHE A 168 -3.82 0.93 20.63
C PHE A 168 -4.42 -0.40 21.08
N ASP A 169 -5.64 -0.71 20.68
CA ASP A 169 -6.27 -1.96 21.10
C ASP A 169 -5.56 -3.19 20.50
N SER A 170 -5.51 -4.28 21.27
CA SER A 170 -5.08 -5.59 20.77
C SER A 170 -6.29 -6.44 20.40
N PHE A 171 -6.12 -7.41 19.50
CA PHE A 171 -7.14 -8.42 19.27
C PHE A 171 -6.98 -9.59 20.24
N THR A 172 -8.10 -9.99 20.85
CA THR A 172 -8.18 -11.20 21.68
C THR A 172 -7.75 -12.41 20.86
N GLY A 173 -6.75 -13.15 21.34
CA GLY A 173 -6.20 -14.32 20.64
C GLY A 173 -5.28 -14.02 19.44
N ALA A 174 -5.14 -12.75 19.02
CA ALA A 174 -4.33 -12.36 17.85
C ALA A 174 -3.57 -11.05 18.09
N THR A 175 -2.65 -11.03 19.05
CA THR A 175 -1.91 -9.81 19.42
C THR A 175 -0.70 -9.52 18.52
N ILE A 176 -0.20 -10.49 17.76
CA ILE A 176 0.93 -10.31 16.84
C ILE A 176 0.58 -9.32 15.72
N THR A 177 -0.58 -9.48 15.09
CA THR A 177 -1.08 -8.63 14.01
C THR A 177 -1.15 -7.13 14.36
N PRO A 178 -1.88 -6.70 15.41
CA PRO A 178 -1.98 -5.28 15.74
C PRO A 178 -0.63 -4.70 16.19
N ARG A 179 0.25 -5.49 16.83
CA ARG A 179 1.62 -5.03 17.14
C ARG A 179 2.41 -4.71 15.88
N ALA A 180 2.36 -5.59 14.89
CA ALA A 180 3.07 -5.39 13.63
C ALA A 180 2.58 -4.13 12.90
N VAL A 181 1.26 -3.92 12.83
CA VAL A 181 0.69 -2.73 12.19
C VAL A 181 1.00 -1.45 12.97
N VAL A 182 0.86 -1.43 14.30
CA VAL A 182 1.22 -0.26 15.12
C VAL A 182 2.69 0.12 14.92
N LYS A 183 3.59 -0.87 14.95
CA LYS A 183 5.03 -0.66 14.72
C LYS A 183 5.31 -0.09 13.33
N ALA A 184 4.70 -0.65 12.29
CA ALA A 184 4.91 -0.17 10.92
C ALA A 184 4.39 1.26 10.72
N VAL A 185 3.18 1.58 11.21
CA VAL A 185 2.63 2.94 11.13
C VAL A 185 3.50 3.94 11.89
N LYS A 186 3.97 3.57 13.09
CA LYS A 186 4.92 4.38 13.87
C LYS A 186 6.19 4.67 13.06
N ASN A 187 6.87 3.64 12.57
CA ASN A 187 8.13 3.78 11.86
C ASN A 187 7.97 4.61 10.57
N THR A 188 6.87 4.42 9.85
CA THR A 188 6.54 5.19 8.64
C THR A 188 6.35 6.67 8.97
N ALA A 189 5.65 6.98 10.07
CA ALA A 189 5.49 8.37 10.51
C ALA A 189 6.81 9.02 10.94
N GLU A 190 7.65 8.30 11.67
CA GLU A 190 8.99 8.76 12.05
C GLU A 190 9.87 9.00 10.81
N TYR A 191 9.85 8.09 9.84
CA TYR A 191 10.58 8.21 8.59
C TYR A 191 10.17 9.45 7.81
N VAL A 192 8.86 9.68 7.62
CA VAL A 192 8.35 10.84 6.90
C VAL A 192 8.71 12.14 7.62
N ASN A 193 8.59 12.18 8.94
CA ASN A 193 8.94 13.37 9.73
C ASN A 193 10.44 13.72 9.61
N ALA A 194 11.32 12.71 9.54
CA ALA A 194 12.76 12.91 9.39
C ALA A 194 13.19 13.24 7.95
N ASN A 195 12.45 12.80 6.93
CA ASN A 195 12.89 12.85 5.54
C ASN A 195 12.01 13.69 4.60
N ARG A 196 11.01 14.41 5.12
CA ARG A 196 10.04 15.16 4.30
C ARG A 196 10.68 16.04 3.24
N GLU A 197 11.65 16.87 3.60
CA GLU A 197 12.32 17.76 2.65
C GLU A 197 13.05 16.97 1.56
N THR A 198 13.73 15.88 1.94
CA THR A 198 14.40 14.99 0.98
C THR A 198 13.41 14.38 0.00
N ILE A 199 12.26 13.89 0.49
CA ILE A 199 11.19 13.32 -0.34
C ILE A 199 10.65 14.36 -1.34
N LEU A 200 10.33 15.56 -0.86
CA LEU A 200 9.75 16.62 -1.68
C LEU A 200 10.70 17.16 -2.75
N ASN A 201 12.02 17.04 -2.52
CA ASN A 201 13.05 17.46 -3.48
C ASN A 201 13.41 16.37 -4.50
N GLN A 202 12.89 15.15 -4.37
CA GLN A 202 13.13 14.10 -5.36
C GLN A 202 12.32 14.35 -6.64
N PRO A 203 12.83 13.88 -7.80
CA PRO A 203 12.02 13.85 -9.01
C PRO A 203 10.74 13.06 -8.80
N GLN A 204 9.60 13.60 -9.24
CA GLN A 204 8.31 12.91 -9.18
C GLN A 204 8.19 11.89 -10.31
N ASN A 205 9.01 10.85 -10.24
CA ASN A 205 8.93 9.69 -11.12
C ASN A 205 8.63 8.45 -10.27
N CYS A 206 7.39 7.96 -10.39
CA CYS A 206 6.88 6.76 -9.72
C CYS A 206 7.56 5.43 -10.13
N GLY A 207 8.86 5.42 -10.40
CA GLY A 207 9.56 4.30 -11.02
C GLY A 207 9.18 4.11 -12.50
N GLY A 208 8.69 5.15 -13.16
CA GLY A 208 8.21 5.07 -14.54
C GLY A 208 9.30 4.67 -15.54
N GLN A 209 9.27 3.41 -15.95
CA GLN A 209 9.23 3.00 -17.36
C GLN A 209 8.12 1.98 -17.58
#